data_AF-A0A151AWD9-F1
#
_entry.id   AF-A0A151AWD9-F1
#
_cell.length_a   1.000
_cell.length_b   1.000
_cell.length_c   1.000
_cell.angle_alpha   90.00
_cell.angle_beta   90.00
_cell.angle_gamma   90.00
#
_symmetry.space_group_name_H-M   'P 1'
#
loop_
_entity.id
_entity.type
_entity.pdbx_description
1 polymer ?
#
loop_
_entity_poly.entity_id
_entity_poly.type
_entity_poly.pdbx_seq_one_letter_code
_entity_poly.pdbx_strand_id
1 'polypeptide(L)'
;MHWLAFTSGNLIVLLTAFFLTRLWGLAPAEKFLAIFTLAAGQIVFTMLLAGTVLRLTTANLLVLNLILLAIAVLVERLFPGPRYPHQFRLYAGWRHNFWARLLLFLAFLETIWLIFLGYLFPPYAWDSLYYHLTAVATWLQAGRIVLSPYTLWANVYPMNTELIFAWNMLLAGSDLLVDLTQLPFALAGGLAVYTLGRATGLRQTNSAVAACLFFLTPIVLVQSKTCYVDVAFAAMFLVAFYFAYRYYHDPRRAYLLLAALAGGLTFGIKASAAPYVAVVFLFIIAGNRVARRAANQPYRQNLLLSLVIFAGALLLWGSFWYLRNWLAYGNPFFPFTFKVLGYTLWPGQGSVAELVMVKNTPPELAGLPFWQQLLRSWQETSGPYTFDQRLGGFGPQWLYLELPALAVTLILALARGHRHLLLLLLPLILLFWLQPSNWWTRYTIFIVAAGTLSLAYLEERLPGFWARPLRAATLALVLISLAGSLTHGYFTPQVIGRFLALPPEQRTFFQITPWGDELAWVDRVPPGSRIAFTETAFPYLLFGPRLENQVYRVIATSETDMLAQLRTGDSQYFLTTTTSAYYRWAQRNPQVLQPFFTYGDYVTFKVLK
;
A
#
# COMPACT_ATOMS: atom_id res chain seq x y z
N MET A 1 -3.89 10.26 22.40
CA MET A 1 -3.65 10.60 20.98
C MET A 1 -3.10 11.99 20.87
N HIS A 2 -2.17 12.20 19.95
CA HIS A 2 -1.51 13.48 19.71
C HIS A 2 -2.09 14.14 18.45
N TRP A 3 -3.40 14.45 18.47
CA TRP A 3 -4.11 15.00 17.32
C TRP A 3 -3.46 16.25 16.74
N LEU A 4 -2.94 17.15 17.59
CA LEU A 4 -2.25 18.36 17.14
C LEU A 4 -1.00 18.05 16.31
N ALA A 5 -0.18 17.07 16.72
CA ALA A 5 1.02 16.69 15.98
C ALA A 5 0.65 16.03 14.65
N PHE A 6 -0.34 15.14 14.66
CA PHE A 6 -0.87 14.49 13.46
C PHE A 6 -1.43 15.49 12.44
N THR A 7 -2.30 16.41 12.87
CA THR A 7 -2.89 17.42 11.95
C THR A 7 -1.84 18.41 11.46
N SER A 8 -0.95 18.88 12.33
CA SER A 8 0.12 19.81 11.95
C SER A 8 1.08 19.18 10.95
N GLY A 9 1.57 17.96 11.21
CA GLY A 9 2.51 17.27 10.32
C GLY A 9 1.92 17.06 8.93
N ASN A 10 0.69 16.55 8.83
CA ASN A 10 0.02 16.35 7.55
C ASN A 10 -0.25 17.69 6.83
N LEU A 11 -0.70 18.73 7.55
CA LEU A 11 -0.93 20.05 6.97
C LEU A 11 0.36 20.67 6.40
N ILE A 12 1.48 20.58 7.12
CA ILE A 12 2.78 21.10 6.66
C ILE A 12 3.20 20.44 5.34
N VAL A 13 3.11 19.11 5.27
CA VAL A 13 3.45 18.35 4.06
C VAL A 13 2.53 18.73 2.90
N LEU A 14 1.21 18.80 3.13
CA LEU A 14 0.23 19.18 2.10
C LEU A 14 0.45 20.62 1.60
N LEU A 15 0.77 21.56 2.50
CA LEU A 15 1.10 22.94 2.13
C LEU A 15 2.39 23.01 1.31
N THR A 16 3.42 22.25 1.71
CA THR A 16 4.69 22.19 0.97
C THR A 16 4.44 21.73 -0.47
N ALA A 17 3.71 20.63 -0.62
CA ALA A 17 3.31 20.10 -1.92
C ALA A 17 2.46 21.10 -2.71
N PHE A 18 1.49 21.76 -2.06
CA PHE A 18 0.65 22.78 -2.69
C PHE A 18 1.46 23.94 -3.26
N PHE A 19 2.42 24.51 -2.49
CA PHE A 19 3.28 25.59 -2.98
C PHE A 19 4.14 25.14 -4.15
N LEU A 20 4.76 23.95 -4.09
CA LEU A 20 5.55 23.41 -5.20
C LEU A 20 4.71 23.20 -6.47
N THR A 21 3.45 22.77 -6.36
CA THR A 21 2.60 22.63 -7.55
C THR A 21 2.23 23.96 -8.20
N ARG A 22 2.32 25.10 -7.49
CA ARG A 22 2.08 26.42 -8.09
C ARG A 22 3.14 26.82 -9.11
N LEU A 23 4.31 26.18 -9.07
CA LEU A 23 5.37 26.35 -10.07
C LEU A 23 4.92 25.84 -11.46
N TRP A 24 3.86 25.03 -11.52
CA TRP A 24 3.44 24.33 -12.72
C TRP A 24 1.99 24.66 -13.10
N GLY A 25 1.75 24.85 -14.40
CA GLY A 25 0.40 24.96 -14.97
C GLY A 25 -0.28 23.61 -15.13
N LEU A 26 -0.58 22.94 -14.01
CA LEU A 26 -1.26 21.63 -13.99
C LEU A 26 -2.78 21.80 -14.03
N ALA A 27 -3.47 20.87 -14.68
CA ALA A 27 -4.94 20.81 -14.59
C ALA A 27 -5.39 20.46 -13.16
N PRO A 28 -6.63 20.76 -12.76
CA PRO A 28 -7.07 20.55 -11.37
C PRO A 28 -6.85 19.12 -10.84
N ALA A 29 -7.24 18.08 -11.59
CA ALA A 29 -7.04 16.70 -11.18
C ALA A 29 -5.56 16.28 -11.14
N GLU A 30 -4.75 16.77 -12.08
CA GLU A 30 -3.29 16.58 -12.06
C GLU A 30 -2.65 17.23 -10.84
N LYS A 31 -3.15 18.40 -10.43
CA LYS A 31 -2.65 19.12 -9.26
C LYS A 31 -2.88 18.32 -7.98
N PHE A 32 -4.04 17.69 -7.82
CA PHE A 32 -4.29 16.79 -6.68
C PHE A 32 -3.35 15.58 -6.68
N LEU A 33 -3.14 14.93 -7.84
CA LEU A 33 -2.16 13.83 -7.94
C LEU A 33 -0.73 14.29 -7.67
N ALA A 34 -0.35 15.46 -8.15
CA ALA A 34 0.96 16.05 -7.90
C ALA A 34 1.15 16.39 -6.42
N ILE A 35 0.13 16.96 -5.76
CA ILE A 35 0.16 17.23 -4.32
C ILE A 35 0.32 15.92 -3.55
N PHE A 36 -0.46 14.89 -3.89
CA PHE A 36 -0.37 13.57 -3.25
C PHE A 36 1.02 12.94 -3.43
N THR A 37 1.55 12.97 -4.66
CA THR A 37 2.87 12.40 -4.99
C THR A 37 3.99 13.12 -4.25
N LEU A 38 3.96 14.45 -4.23
CA LEU A 38 4.94 15.27 -3.51
C LEU A 38 4.84 15.07 -1.99
N ALA A 39 3.63 14.99 -1.46
CA ALA A 39 3.39 14.75 -0.04
C ALA A 39 3.93 13.38 0.40
N ALA A 40 3.60 12.31 -0.33
CA ALA A 40 4.11 10.97 -0.07
C ALA A 40 5.65 10.93 -0.21
N GLY A 41 6.19 11.58 -1.24
CA GLY A 41 7.62 11.75 -1.45
C GLY A 41 8.33 12.42 -0.28
N GLN A 42 7.73 13.49 0.25
CA GLN A 42 8.27 14.23 1.39
C GLN A 42 8.19 13.43 2.69
N ILE A 43 7.09 12.72 2.96
CA ILE A 43 6.97 11.84 4.13
C ILE A 43 8.06 10.76 4.07
N VAL A 44 8.16 10.01 2.96
CA VAL A 44 9.18 8.98 2.78
C VAL A 44 10.59 9.56 2.97
N PHE A 45 10.90 10.68 2.31
CA PHE A 45 12.21 11.32 2.42
C PHE A 45 12.55 11.73 3.86
N THR A 46 11.62 12.41 4.55
CA THR A 46 11.86 12.90 5.91
C THR A 46 11.93 11.79 6.94
N MET A 47 11.14 10.72 6.77
CA MET A 47 11.22 9.53 7.60
C MET A 47 12.55 8.79 7.42
N LEU A 48 13.02 8.63 6.18
CA LEU A 48 14.34 8.06 5.91
C LEU A 48 15.46 8.90 6.52
N LEU A 49 15.45 10.22 6.28
CA LEU A 49 16.48 11.11 6.82
C LEU A 49 16.48 11.12 8.35
N ALA A 50 15.30 11.23 8.98
CA ALA A 50 15.19 11.24 10.43
C ALA A 50 15.54 9.88 11.06
N GLY A 51 15.15 8.79 10.40
CA GLY A 51 15.38 7.42 10.86
C GLY A 51 16.81 6.93 10.69
N THR A 52 17.61 7.56 9.82
CA THR A 52 18.99 7.12 9.50
C THR A 52 20.06 8.06 10.01
N VAL A 53 19.86 9.38 9.86
CA VAL A 53 20.87 10.40 10.21
C VAL A 53 20.56 11.06 11.55
N LEU A 54 19.28 11.31 11.83
CA LEU A 54 18.85 11.98 13.08
C LEU A 54 18.34 10.94 14.09
N ARG A 55 17.34 11.35 14.88
CA ARG A 55 16.52 10.47 15.71
C ARG A 55 15.07 10.60 15.24
N LEU A 56 14.39 9.47 15.07
CA LEU A 56 13.00 9.40 14.66
C LEU A 56 12.09 9.82 15.81
N THR A 57 11.84 11.12 15.91
CA THR A 57 10.96 11.73 16.91
C THR A 57 9.99 12.69 16.24
N THR A 58 8.82 12.89 16.85
CA THR A 58 7.82 13.86 16.38
C THR A 58 8.41 15.26 16.19
N ALA A 59 9.23 15.72 17.13
CA ALA A 59 9.85 17.04 17.07
C ALA A 59 10.78 17.21 15.86
N ASN A 60 11.69 16.24 15.65
CA ASN A 60 12.61 16.28 14.52
C ASN A 60 11.88 16.27 13.18
N LEU A 61 10.82 15.46 13.06
CA LEU A 61 10.01 15.41 11.84
C LEU A 61 9.28 16.72 11.57
N LEU A 62 8.68 17.34 12.59
CA LEU A 62 7.98 18.62 12.43
C LEU A 62 8.95 19.73 12.02
N VAL A 63 10.12 19.82 12.67
CA VAL A 63 11.16 20.80 12.33
C VAL A 63 11.65 20.61 10.89
N LEU A 64 11.98 19.37 10.50
CA LEU A 64 12.45 19.06 9.15
C LEU A 64 11.39 19.42 8.09
N ASN A 65 10.12 19.10 8.34
CA ASN A 65 9.05 19.42 7.41
C ASN A 65 8.72 20.93 7.34
N LEU A 66 8.88 21.67 8.45
CA LEU A 66 8.77 23.13 8.45
C LEU A 66 9.89 23.79 7.62
N ILE A 67 11.11 23.26 7.69
CA ILE A 67 12.22 23.73 6.84
C ILE A 67 11.89 23.50 5.36
N LEU A 68 11.38 22.32 5.00
CA LEU A 68 10.97 22.03 3.62
C LEU A 68 9.82 22.92 3.15
N LEU A 69 8.85 23.22 4.02
CA LEU A 69 7.78 24.18 3.73
C LEU A 69 8.34 25.58 3.47
N ALA A 70 9.24 26.06 4.32
CA ALA A 70 9.88 27.37 4.16
C ALA A 70 10.65 27.46 2.83
N ILE A 71 11.38 26.40 2.47
CA ILE A 71 12.07 26.29 1.18
C ILE A 71 11.07 26.32 0.02
N ALA A 72 9.97 25.55 0.08
CA ALA A 72 8.96 25.54 -0.97
C ALA A 72 8.30 26.91 -1.17
N VAL A 73 8.00 27.62 -0.09
CA VAL A 73 7.48 29.00 -0.13
C VAL A 73 8.50 29.95 -0.75
N LEU A 74 9.78 29.84 -0.39
CA LEU A 74 10.85 30.65 -0.97
C LEU A 74 11.00 30.37 -2.47
N VAL A 75 11.02 29.10 -2.88
CA VAL A 75 11.11 28.70 -4.28
C VAL A 75 9.93 29.23 -5.08
N GLU A 76 8.70 29.14 -4.55
CA GLU A 76 7.51 29.70 -5.22
C GLU A 76 7.57 31.21 -5.40
N ARG A 77 8.11 31.94 -4.41
CA ARG A 77 8.31 33.39 -4.50
C ARG A 77 9.39 33.78 -5.51
N LEU A 78 10.49 33.02 -5.57
CA LEU A 78 11.61 33.29 -6.48
C LEU A 78 11.30 32.87 -7.93
N PHE A 79 10.50 31.83 -8.11
CA PHE A 79 10.15 31.26 -9.41
C PHE A 79 8.64 31.14 -9.56
N PRO A 80 7.89 32.26 -9.61
CA PRO A 80 6.45 32.23 -9.67
C PRO A 80 6.00 31.49 -10.93
N GLY A 81 5.16 30.47 -10.74
CA GLY A 81 4.62 29.71 -11.85
C GLY A 81 3.55 30.49 -12.63
N PRO A 82 3.08 29.92 -13.75
CA PRO A 82 2.11 30.58 -14.60
C PRO A 82 0.77 30.80 -13.86
N ARG A 83 0.32 32.06 -13.81
CA ARG A 83 -0.99 32.43 -13.25
C ARG A 83 -2.08 32.13 -14.26
N TYR A 84 -2.60 30.91 -14.26
CA TYR A 84 -3.82 30.61 -15.00
C TYR A 84 -5.04 30.98 -14.15
N PRO A 85 -6.04 31.70 -14.70
CA PRO A 85 -7.33 31.82 -14.05
C PRO A 85 -7.93 30.41 -14.00
N HIS A 86 -7.83 29.76 -12.84
CA HIS A 86 -8.42 28.45 -12.60
C HIS A 86 -9.93 28.59 -12.50
N GLN A 87 -10.62 28.74 -13.62
CA GLN A 87 -12.05 28.48 -13.66
C GLN A 87 -12.25 26.97 -13.69
N PHE A 88 -12.43 26.38 -12.51
CA PHE A 88 -12.96 25.02 -12.42
C PHE A 88 -14.40 25.06 -12.95
N ARG A 89 -14.57 24.86 -14.25
CA ARG A 89 -15.89 24.69 -14.84
C ARG A 89 -16.21 23.21 -14.81
N LEU A 90 -17.05 22.81 -13.84
CA LEU A 90 -17.77 21.54 -13.95
C LEU A 90 -18.47 21.54 -15.31
N TYR A 91 -18.23 20.50 -16.11
CA TYR A 91 -18.94 20.35 -17.37
C TYR A 91 -20.45 20.43 -17.13
N ALA A 92 -21.19 21.19 -17.93
CA ALA A 92 -22.63 21.41 -17.73
C ALA A 92 -23.41 20.09 -17.62
N GLY A 93 -22.96 19.04 -18.33
CA GLY A 93 -23.54 17.71 -18.28
C GLY A 93 -23.37 16.95 -16.95
N TRP A 94 -22.53 17.43 -16.02
CA TRP A 94 -22.37 16.80 -14.70
C TRP A 94 -23.66 16.85 -13.87
N ARG A 95 -24.37 18.00 -13.90
CA ARG A 95 -25.63 18.19 -13.19
C ARG A 95 -26.72 17.20 -13.62
N HIS A 96 -26.68 16.80 -14.89
CA HIS A 96 -27.70 15.93 -15.50
C HIS A 96 -27.29 14.45 -15.57
N ASN A 97 -26.03 14.09 -15.26
CA ASN A 97 -25.58 12.71 -15.27
C ASN A 97 -25.86 12.02 -13.92
N PHE A 98 -27.05 11.46 -13.77
CA PHE A 98 -27.44 10.70 -12.57
C PHE A 98 -26.51 9.51 -12.29
N TRP A 99 -26.09 8.79 -13.33
CA TRP A 99 -25.25 7.59 -13.20
C TRP A 99 -23.90 7.88 -12.53
N ALA A 100 -23.16 8.88 -13.01
CA ALA A 100 -21.89 9.27 -12.41
C ALA A 100 -22.06 9.77 -10.97
N ARG A 101 -23.13 10.52 -10.69
CA ARG A 101 -23.44 11.02 -9.33
C ARG A 101 -23.79 9.88 -8.38
N LEU A 102 -24.52 8.87 -8.83
CA LEU A 102 -24.87 7.70 -8.02
C LEU A 102 -23.60 6.93 -7.62
N LEU A 103 -22.71 6.61 -8.57
CA LEU A 103 -21.47 5.91 -8.25
C LEU A 103 -20.53 6.75 -7.36
N LEU A 104 -20.46 8.06 -7.57
CA LEU A 104 -19.74 8.96 -6.66
C LEU A 104 -20.33 8.98 -5.26
N PHE A 105 -21.66 8.96 -5.14
CA PHE A 105 -22.33 8.87 -3.85
C PHE A 105 -22.03 7.55 -3.15
N LEU A 106 -22.07 6.42 -3.86
CA LEU A 106 -21.68 5.11 -3.31
C LEU A 106 -20.20 5.09 -2.87
N ALA A 107 -19.29 5.60 -3.69
CA ALA A 107 -17.88 5.71 -3.34
C ALA A 107 -17.65 6.62 -2.11
N PHE A 108 -18.42 7.70 -1.99
CA PHE A 108 -18.39 8.58 -0.83
C PHE A 108 -18.90 7.89 0.43
N LEU A 109 -20.04 7.19 0.37
CA LEU A 109 -20.56 6.40 1.49
C LEU A 109 -19.56 5.33 1.94
N GLU A 110 -18.95 4.63 0.98
CA GLU A 110 -17.95 3.60 1.27
C GLU A 110 -16.68 4.21 1.90
N THR A 111 -16.27 5.41 1.46
CA THR A 111 -15.17 6.14 2.11
C THR A 111 -15.49 6.46 3.57
N ILE A 112 -16.70 6.95 3.86
CA ILE A 112 -17.16 7.20 5.24
C ILE A 112 -17.17 5.89 6.03
N TRP A 113 -17.67 4.81 5.43
CA TRP A 113 -17.73 3.50 6.06
C TRP A 113 -16.34 2.97 6.43
N LEU A 114 -15.37 3.04 5.53
CA LEU A 114 -13.99 2.63 5.81
C LEU A 114 -13.35 3.49 6.90
N ILE A 115 -13.58 4.80 6.91
CA ILE A 115 -13.10 5.69 7.99
C ILE A 115 -13.74 5.32 9.33
N PHE A 116 -15.04 5.03 9.34
CA PHE A 116 -15.75 4.56 10.53
C PHE A 116 -15.15 3.25 11.05
N LEU A 117 -14.92 2.27 10.17
CA LEU A 117 -14.29 1.00 10.54
C LEU A 117 -12.85 1.17 11.03
N GLY A 118 -12.07 2.04 10.40
CA GLY A 118 -10.70 2.34 10.83
C GLY A 118 -10.64 3.04 12.18
N TYR A 119 -11.61 3.91 12.48
CA TYR A 119 -11.74 4.52 13.81
C TYR A 119 -12.23 3.51 14.87
N LEU A 120 -13.05 2.54 14.48
CA LEU A 120 -13.66 1.61 15.42
C LEU A 120 -12.75 0.42 15.76
N PHE A 121 -12.00 -0.10 14.78
CA PHE A 121 -11.28 -1.37 14.91
C PHE A 121 -9.76 -1.21 14.83
N PRO A 122 -9.00 -1.92 15.69
CA PRO A 122 -7.55 -1.98 15.62
C PRO A 122 -7.03 -2.70 14.37
N PRO A 123 -5.71 -2.65 14.12
CA PRO A 123 -5.04 -3.50 13.16
C PRO A 123 -5.33 -4.98 13.41
N TYR A 124 -5.68 -5.71 12.35
CA TYR A 124 -6.10 -7.10 12.46
C TYR A 124 -5.51 -8.02 11.39
N ALA A 125 -5.02 -7.46 10.27
CA ALA A 125 -4.65 -8.25 9.11
C ALA A 125 -3.33 -9.03 9.31
N TRP A 126 -3.20 -10.21 8.70
CA TRP A 126 -2.12 -11.16 8.99
C TRP A 126 -0.73 -10.58 8.72
N ASP A 127 -0.44 -10.14 7.49
CA ASP A 127 0.89 -9.60 7.14
C ASP A 127 1.17 -8.29 7.87
N SER A 128 0.11 -7.54 8.21
CA SER A 128 0.20 -6.33 9.03
C SER A 128 0.79 -6.62 10.40
N LEU A 129 0.23 -7.60 11.11
CA LEU A 129 0.68 -8.00 12.46
C LEU A 129 1.96 -8.83 12.45
N TYR A 130 2.20 -9.59 11.37
CA TYR A 130 3.37 -10.45 11.28
C TYR A 130 4.65 -9.64 11.05
N TYR A 131 4.71 -8.80 10.00
CA TYR A 131 5.96 -8.14 9.62
C TYR A 131 5.86 -6.65 9.30
N HIS A 132 4.77 -6.12 8.74
CA HIS A 132 4.72 -4.70 8.38
C HIS A 132 4.75 -3.81 9.64
N LEU A 133 3.80 -4.02 10.57
CA LEU A 133 3.75 -3.24 11.81
C LEU A 133 4.82 -3.68 12.82
N THR A 134 5.29 -4.93 12.75
CA THR A 134 6.46 -5.38 13.52
C THR A 134 7.71 -4.56 13.16
N ALA A 135 7.95 -4.29 11.88
CA ALA A 135 9.05 -3.43 11.43
C ALA A 135 8.87 -1.99 11.98
N VAL A 136 7.67 -1.42 11.81
CA VAL A 136 7.32 -0.09 12.28
C VAL A 136 7.52 0.06 13.79
N ALA A 137 6.98 -0.88 14.58
CA ALA A 137 7.10 -0.89 16.03
C ALA A 137 8.57 -0.92 16.47
N THR A 138 9.39 -1.77 15.82
CA THR A 138 10.83 -1.83 16.06
C THR A 138 11.49 -0.47 15.83
N TRP A 139 11.18 0.22 14.73
CA TRP A 139 11.81 1.50 14.40
C TRP A 139 11.39 2.62 15.35
N LEU A 140 10.11 2.68 15.69
CA LEU A 140 9.58 3.70 16.58
C LEU A 140 10.10 3.54 18.00
N GLN A 141 10.22 2.31 18.51
CA GLN A 141 10.84 2.07 19.81
C GLN A 141 12.35 2.36 19.83
N ALA A 142 13.07 1.98 18.77
CA ALA A 142 14.50 2.30 18.64
C ALA A 142 14.76 3.79 18.38
N GLY A 143 13.74 4.54 17.95
CA GLY A 143 13.89 5.91 17.46
C GLY A 143 14.79 6.01 16.23
N ARG A 144 14.96 4.92 15.47
CA ARG A 144 15.81 4.78 14.28
C ARG A 144 15.34 3.62 13.40
N ILE A 145 15.66 3.65 12.12
CA ILE A 145 15.43 2.52 11.21
C ILE A 145 16.52 1.48 11.47
N VAL A 146 16.13 0.39 12.14
CA VAL A 146 17.00 -0.73 12.51
C VAL A 146 16.44 -2.05 11.98
N LEU A 147 17.26 -3.10 12.00
CA LEU A 147 16.79 -4.45 11.70
C LEU A 147 15.98 -4.99 12.88
N SER A 148 14.80 -5.51 12.58
CA SER A 148 13.92 -6.18 13.53
C SER A 148 14.45 -7.56 13.89
N PRO A 149 14.60 -7.90 15.19
CA PRO A 149 15.04 -9.23 15.63
C PRO A 149 13.92 -10.28 15.60
N TYR A 150 12.67 -9.87 15.32
CA TYR A 150 11.49 -10.71 15.52
C TYR A 150 11.17 -11.59 14.31
N THR A 151 11.32 -11.08 13.09
CA THR A 151 11.10 -11.86 11.85
C THR A 151 11.94 -11.31 10.71
N LEU A 152 12.43 -12.21 9.84
CA LEU A 152 13.20 -11.81 8.67
C LEU A 152 12.38 -10.92 7.73
N TRP A 153 11.08 -11.21 7.58
CA TRP A 153 10.19 -10.50 6.66
C TRP A 153 9.97 -9.03 7.03
N ALA A 154 10.22 -8.65 8.29
CA ALA A 154 10.22 -7.26 8.76
C ALA A 154 11.48 -6.48 8.32
N ASN A 155 12.42 -7.13 7.62
CA ASN A 155 13.69 -6.53 7.21
C ASN A 155 13.96 -6.56 5.71
N VAL A 156 13.37 -7.50 4.97
CA VAL A 156 13.89 -7.81 3.62
C VAL A 156 13.13 -7.14 2.48
N TYR A 157 11.89 -6.72 2.70
CA TYR A 157 11.11 -6.06 1.67
C TYR A 157 11.43 -4.56 1.55
N PRO A 158 11.25 -3.95 0.37
CA PRO A 158 11.12 -2.50 0.27
C PRO A 158 9.94 -2.03 1.12
N MET A 159 10.12 -0.93 1.86
CA MET A 159 9.25 -0.56 2.98
C MET A 159 8.78 0.91 2.95
N ASN A 160 8.59 1.49 1.77
CA ASN A 160 8.14 2.89 1.66
C ASN A 160 6.75 3.13 2.24
N THR A 161 5.82 2.18 2.09
CA THR A 161 4.47 2.32 2.65
C THR A 161 4.53 2.25 4.18
N GLU A 162 5.42 1.43 4.72
CA GLU A 162 5.66 1.24 6.14
C GLU A 162 6.27 2.49 6.79
N LEU A 163 7.04 3.30 6.06
CA LEU A 163 7.43 4.63 6.54
C LEU A 163 6.22 5.54 6.74
N ILE A 164 5.17 5.38 5.93
CA ILE A 164 3.93 6.15 6.09
C ILE A 164 3.08 5.57 7.23
N PHE A 165 3.09 4.25 7.45
CA PHE A 165 2.55 3.65 8.68
C PHE A 165 3.24 4.23 9.92
N ALA A 166 4.58 4.26 9.91
CA ALA A 166 5.39 4.82 10.98
C ALA A 166 5.12 6.32 11.19
N TRP A 167 4.96 7.10 10.12
CA TRP A 167 4.54 8.51 10.19
C TRP A 167 3.20 8.67 10.91
N ASN A 168 2.19 7.90 10.50
CA ASN A 168 0.86 7.95 11.10
C ASN A 168 0.89 7.57 12.59
N MET A 169 1.55 6.47 12.92
CA MET A 169 1.67 5.98 14.30
C MET A 169 2.45 6.94 15.19
N LEU A 170 3.59 7.47 14.72
CA LEU A 170 4.44 8.37 15.49
C LEU A 170 3.74 9.71 15.77
N LEU A 171 3.05 10.28 14.79
CA LEU A 171 2.36 11.55 14.97
C LEU A 171 1.04 11.40 15.73
N ALA A 172 0.31 10.29 15.57
CA ALA A 172 -0.90 10.04 16.35
C ALA A 172 -0.61 9.56 17.78
N GLY A 173 0.57 8.96 18.00
CA GLY A 173 0.96 8.32 19.26
C GLY A 173 0.20 7.02 19.55
N SER A 174 -0.30 6.36 18.50
CA SER A 174 -1.09 5.13 18.58
C SER A 174 -1.29 4.51 17.20
N ASP A 175 -1.72 3.26 17.15
CA ASP A 175 -2.03 2.53 15.92
C ASP A 175 -3.44 2.76 15.34
N LEU A 176 -4.34 3.47 16.02
CA LEU A 176 -5.74 3.66 15.59
C LEU A 176 -5.92 3.99 14.09
N LEU A 177 -5.12 4.91 13.55
CA LEU A 177 -5.27 5.38 12.17
C LEU A 177 -4.44 4.61 11.16
N VAL A 178 -3.60 3.67 11.60
CA VAL A 178 -2.57 3.07 10.74
C VAL A 178 -3.18 2.20 9.64
N ASP A 179 -4.28 1.50 9.94
CA ASP A 179 -5.02 0.70 8.95
C ASP A 179 -5.66 1.54 7.83
N LEU A 180 -5.89 2.85 8.06
CA LEU A 180 -6.43 3.76 7.04
C LEU A 180 -5.36 4.35 6.11
N THR A 181 -4.09 3.97 6.29
CA THR A 181 -3.00 4.55 5.50
C THR A 181 -3.15 4.27 4.01
N GLN A 182 -3.74 3.14 3.62
CA GLN A 182 -3.95 2.81 2.20
C GLN A 182 -5.16 3.54 1.57
N LEU A 183 -6.11 4.06 2.36
CA LEU A 183 -7.30 4.74 1.83
C LEU A 183 -6.95 5.97 0.98
N PRO A 184 -6.06 6.90 1.40
CA PRO A 184 -5.59 7.99 0.54
C PRO A 184 -4.96 7.50 -0.77
N PHE A 185 -4.24 6.36 -0.76
CA PHE A 185 -3.70 5.76 -1.97
C PHE A 185 -4.79 5.19 -2.87
N ALA A 186 -5.82 4.53 -2.32
CA ALA A 186 -6.96 4.03 -3.09
C ALA A 186 -7.67 5.17 -3.84
N LEU A 187 -7.90 6.31 -3.16
CA LEU A 187 -8.49 7.52 -3.74
C LEU A 187 -7.57 8.14 -4.81
N ALA A 188 -6.26 8.19 -4.56
CA ALA A 188 -5.28 8.65 -5.55
C ALA A 188 -5.22 7.73 -6.78
N GLY A 189 -5.34 6.42 -6.59
CA GLY A 189 -5.45 5.43 -7.66
C GLY A 189 -6.72 5.63 -8.50
N GLY A 190 -7.87 5.80 -7.86
CA GLY A 190 -9.12 6.17 -8.54
C GLY A 190 -8.99 7.48 -9.32
N LEU A 191 -8.35 8.51 -8.74
CA LEU A 191 -8.08 9.77 -9.43
C LEU A 191 -7.10 9.58 -10.61
N ALA A 192 -6.10 8.71 -10.49
CA ALA A 192 -5.23 8.35 -11.60
C ALA A 192 -6.02 7.70 -12.74
N VAL A 193 -6.94 6.78 -12.43
CA VAL A 193 -7.88 6.18 -13.41
C VAL A 193 -8.74 7.26 -14.07
N TYR A 194 -9.32 8.19 -13.31
CA TYR A 194 -10.06 9.34 -13.87
C TYR A 194 -9.18 10.11 -14.87
N THR A 195 -7.95 10.44 -14.48
CA THR A 195 -7.08 11.24 -15.34
C THR A 195 -6.59 10.50 -16.59
N LEU A 196 -6.37 9.18 -16.50
CA LEU A 196 -6.07 8.31 -17.65
C LEU A 196 -7.26 8.26 -18.61
N GLY A 197 -8.48 8.12 -18.09
CA GLY A 197 -9.71 8.17 -18.90
C GLY A 197 -9.87 9.50 -19.63
N ARG A 198 -9.59 10.62 -18.96
CA ARG A 198 -9.57 11.94 -19.61
C ARG A 198 -8.50 12.03 -20.70
N ALA A 199 -7.32 11.45 -20.46
CA ALA A 199 -6.21 11.46 -21.40
C ALA A 199 -6.47 10.59 -22.65
N THR A 200 -7.35 9.60 -22.57
CA THR A 200 -7.78 8.77 -23.70
C THR A 200 -9.09 9.22 -24.35
N GLY A 201 -9.62 10.38 -23.93
CA GLY A 201 -10.76 11.03 -24.57
C GLY A 201 -12.14 10.65 -24.02
N LEU A 202 -12.23 9.98 -22.86
CA LEU A 202 -13.51 9.81 -22.16
C LEU A 202 -14.04 11.15 -21.66
N ARG A 203 -15.37 11.31 -21.63
CA ARG A 203 -16.03 12.45 -20.98
C ARG A 203 -15.70 12.50 -19.48
N GLN A 204 -15.84 13.68 -18.89
CA GLN A 204 -15.60 13.89 -17.45
C GLN A 204 -16.45 12.93 -16.60
N THR A 205 -17.72 12.75 -16.96
CA THR A 205 -18.63 11.83 -16.27
C THR A 205 -18.21 10.37 -16.36
N ASN A 206 -17.81 9.91 -17.55
CA ASN A 206 -17.42 8.51 -17.77
C ASN A 206 -16.02 8.21 -17.20
N SER A 207 -15.13 9.19 -17.17
CA SER A 207 -13.87 9.09 -16.43
C SER A 207 -14.11 8.95 -14.92
N ALA A 208 -15.13 9.65 -14.38
CA ALA A 208 -15.50 9.52 -12.97
C ALA A 208 -16.17 8.17 -12.68
N VAL A 209 -16.99 7.65 -13.60
CA VAL A 209 -17.52 6.28 -13.53
C VAL A 209 -16.37 5.27 -13.42
N ALA A 210 -15.38 5.32 -14.31
CA ALA A 210 -14.23 4.40 -14.26
C ALA A 210 -13.46 4.50 -12.92
N ALA A 211 -13.23 5.72 -12.42
CA ALA A 211 -12.58 5.95 -11.14
C ALA A 211 -13.35 5.37 -9.95
N CYS A 212 -14.68 5.57 -9.92
CA CYS A 212 -15.52 4.98 -8.87
C CYS A 212 -15.53 3.46 -8.95
N LEU A 213 -15.62 2.86 -10.14
CA LEU A 213 -15.59 1.40 -10.29
C LEU A 213 -14.26 0.81 -9.84
N PHE A 214 -13.13 1.48 -10.12
CA PHE A 214 -11.82 1.07 -9.61
C PHE A 214 -11.80 1.08 -8.08
N PHE A 215 -12.25 2.18 -7.46
CA PHE A 215 -12.29 2.30 -6.00
C PHE A 215 -13.24 1.27 -5.36
N LEU A 216 -14.42 1.06 -5.95
CA LEU A 216 -15.45 0.12 -5.47
C LEU A 216 -15.16 -1.35 -5.79
N THR A 217 -13.98 -1.67 -6.31
CA THR A 217 -13.57 -3.05 -6.52
C THR A 217 -13.27 -3.71 -5.17
N PRO A 218 -13.82 -4.90 -4.85
CA PRO A 218 -13.72 -5.49 -3.51
C PRO A 218 -12.31 -5.55 -2.95
N ILE A 219 -11.31 -6.03 -3.71
CA ILE A 219 -9.92 -6.10 -3.23
C ILE A 219 -9.35 -4.72 -2.86
N VAL A 220 -9.77 -3.65 -3.54
CA VAL A 220 -9.35 -2.27 -3.22
C VAL A 220 -9.98 -1.83 -1.90
N LEU A 221 -11.27 -2.12 -1.70
CA LEU A 221 -11.99 -1.79 -0.47
C LEU A 221 -11.43 -2.54 0.74
N VAL A 222 -11.31 -3.87 0.65
CA VAL A 222 -10.86 -4.70 1.78
C VAL A 222 -9.42 -4.44 2.17
N GLN A 223 -8.55 -4.05 1.22
CA GLN A 223 -7.19 -3.66 1.55
C GLN A 223 -7.07 -2.21 2.05
N SER A 224 -8.00 -1.32 1.70
CA SER A 224 -7.93 0.09 2.11
C SER A 224 -8.01 0.30 3.62
N LYS A 225 -8.51 -0.68 4.38
CA LYS A 225 -8.50 -0.73 5.86
C LYS A 225 -7.49 -1.76 6.41
N THR A 226 -6.31 -1.89 5.81
CA THR A 226 -5.25 -2.77 6.32
C THR A 226 -3.87 -2.15 6.14
N CYS A 227 -2.92 -2.56 6.96
CA CYS A 227 -1.50 -2.27 6.76
C CYS A 227 -0.83 -3.28 5.80
N TYR A 228 -1.51 -3.58 4.69
CA TYR A 228 -0.90 -4.18 3.50
C TYR A 228 -0.32 -3.06 2.63
N VAL A 229 0.32 -3.41 1.51
CA VAL A 229 0.97 -2.41 0.64
C VAL A 229 0.51 -2.46 -0.81
N ASP A 230 -0.39 -3.37 -1.18
CA ASP A 230 -0.70 -3.63 -2.59
C ASP A 230 -1.52 -2.50 -3.23
N VAL A 231 -2.45 -1.87 -2.49
CA VAL A 231 -3.21 -0.71 -3.00
C VAL A 231 -2.28 0.49 -3.16
N ALA A 232 -1.40 0.74 -2.18
CA ALA A 232 -0.39 1.79 -2.27
C ALA A 232 0.53 1.59 -3.48
N PHE A 233 0.98 0.35 -3.71
CA PHE A 233 1.79 -0.03 -4.87
C PHE A 233 1.06 0.24 -6.19
N ALA A 234 -0.16 -0.29 -6.35
CA ALA A 234 -0.93 -0.16 -7.58
C ALA A 234 -1.28 1.31 -7.87
N ALA A 235 -1.71 2.07 -6.86
CA ALA A 235 -2.04 3.48 -7.00
C ALA A 235 -0.82 4.32 -7.40
N MET A 236 0.31 4.16 -6.71
CA MET A 236 1.52 4.91 -7.06
C MET A 236 2.04 4.57 -8.45
N PHE A 237 1.95 3.30 -8.85
CA PHE A 237 2.27 2.91 -10.23
C PHE A 237 1.34 3.59 -11.23
N LEU A 238 0.02 3.58 -11.02
CA LEU A 238 -0.94 4.24 -11.93
C LEU A 238 -0.71 5.75 -12.01
N VAL A 239 -0.33 6.40 -10.91
CA VAL A 239 0.06 7.81 -10.88
C VAL A 239 1.34 8.06 -11.69
N ALA A 240 2.38 7.23 -11.48
CA ALA A 240 3.62 7.30 -12.26
C ALA A 240 3.38 7.09 -13.76
N PHE A 241 2.55 6.08 -14.09
CA PHE A 241 2.16 5.76 -15.45
C PHE A 241 1.39 6.90 -16.10
N TYR A 242 0.45 7.52 -15.38
CA TYR A 242 -0.27 8.70 -15.86
C TYR A 242 0.67 9.86 -16.19
N PHE A 243 1.56 10.23 -15.28
CA PHE A 243 2.49 11.33 -15.54
C PHE A 243 3.49 11.01 -16.67
N ALA A 244 3.93 9.76 -16.80
CA ALA A 244 4.76 9.33 -17.92
C ALA A 244 3.99 9.36 -19.25
N TYR A 245 2.72 8.94 -19.26
CA TYR A 245 1.82 9.07 -20.40
C TYR A 245 1.63 10.54 -20.80
N ARG A 246 1.47 11.43 -19.81
CA ARG A 246 1.38 12.87 -20.05
C ARG A 246 2.67 13.45 -20.60
N TYR A 247 3.83 13.05 -20.08
CA TYR A 247 5.11 13.45 -20.62
C TYR A 247 5.31 12.97 -22.06
N TYR A 248 4.84 11.76 -22.39
CA TYR A 248 4.91 11.22 -23.75
C TYR A 248 4.15 12.08 -24.77
N HIS A 249 2.97 12.59 -24.39
CA HIS A 249 2.14 13.42 -25.26
C HIS A 249 2.46 14.91 -25.19
N ASP A 250 2.91 15.39 -24.04
CA ASP A 250 3.19 16.78 -23.72
C ASP A 250 4.46 16.83 -22.86
N PRO A 251 5.65 16.95 -23.48
CA PRO A 251 6.94 16.74 -22.82
C PRO A 251 7.38 17.91 -21.91
N ARG A 252 6.52 18.28 -20.95
CA ARG A 252 6.82 19.25 -19.90
C ARG A 252 7.62 18.62 -18.77
N ARG A 253 8.63 19.35 -18.27
CA ARG A 253 9.49 18.91 -17.16
C ARG A 253 8.72 18.55 -15.89
N ALA A 254 7.60 19.21 -15.62
CA ALA A 254 6.75 18.88 -14.47
C ALA A 254 6.27 17.42 -14.51
N TYR A 255 5.84 16.92 -15.67
CA TYR A 255 5.39 15.54 -15.82
C TYR A 255 6.53 14.53 -15.71
N LEU A 256 7.72 14.87 -16.23
CA LEU A 256 8.93 14.05 -16.04
C LEU A 256 9.29 13.93 -14.56
N LEU A 257 9.32 15.04 -13.83
CA LEU A 257 9.65 15.05 -12.40
C LEU A 257 8.64 14.25 -11.58
N LEU A 258 7.34 14.43 -11.84
CA LEU A 258 6.28 13.72 -11.15
C LEU A 258 6.25 12.22 -11.48
N ALA A 259 6.49 11.85 -12.75
CA ALA A 259 6.61 10.46 -13.15
C ALA A 259 7.83 9.77 -12.51
N ALA A 260 8.97 10.46 -12.46
CA ALA A 260 10.19 9.96 -11.84
C ALA A 260 10.02 9.79 -10.32
N LEU A 261 9.47 10.80 -9.63
CA LEU A 261 9.20 10.74 -8.19
C LEU A 261 8.22 9.60 -7.86
N ALA A 262 7.09 9.53 -8.57
CA ALA A 262 6.12 8.46 -8.37
C ALA A 262 6.71 7.08 -8.69
N GLY A 263 7.52 6.96 -9.74
CA GLY A 263 8.24 5.73 -10.08
C GLY A 263 9.26 5.30 -9.02
N GLY A 264 9.99 6.25 -8.43
CA GLY A 264 10.88 6.02 -7.29
C GLY A 264 10.13 5.52 -6.06
N LEU A 265 9.00 6.16 -5.74
CA LEU A 265 8.11 5.72 -4.67
C LEU A 265 7.59 4.31 -4.92
N THR A 266 7.08 4.00 -6.12
CA THR A 266 6.64 2.65 -6.52
C THR A 266 7.75 1.62 -6.35
N PHE A 267 8.99 1.95 -6.74
CA PHE A 267 10.14 1.05 -6.62
C PHE A 267 10.41 0.67 -5.15
N GLY A 268 10.33 1.63 -4.24
CA GLY A 268 10.57 1.40 -2.82
C GLY A 268 9.38 0.80 -2.05
N ILE A 269 8.23 0.53 -2.68
CA ILE A 269 7.07 -0.09 -2.03
C ILE A 269 7.12 -1.62 -2.10
N LYS A 270 7.61 -2.21 -3.21
CA LYS A 270 7.52 -3.67 -3.41
C LYS A 270 8.65 -4.22 -4.25
N ALA A 271 9.16 -5.39 -3.89
CA ALA A 271 10.26 -6.04 -4.62
C ALA A 271 9.92 -6.34 -6.10
N SER A 272 8.64 -6.57 -6.41
CA SER A 272 8.16 -6.82 -7.78
C SER A 272 8.01 -5.55 -8.64
N ALA A 273 8.42 -4.37 -8.17
CA ALA A 273 8.21 -3.11 -8.85
C ALA A 273 9.02 -2.91 -10.14
N ALA A 274 10.11 -3.65 -10.34
CA ALA A 274 11.06 -3.39 -11.42
C ALA A 274 10.43 -3.35 -12.83
N PRO A 275 9.57 -4.29 -13.26
CA PRO A 275 8.91 -4.23 -14.57
C PRO A 275 8.00 -3.00 -14.72
N TYR A 276 7.31 -2.61 -13.65
CA TYR A 276 6.39 -1.46 -13.63
C TYR A 276 7.15 -0.15 -13.84
N VAL A 277 8.25 0.02 -13.12
CA VAL A 277 9.13 1.18 -13.21
C VAL A 277 9.82 1.23 -14.59
N ALA A 278 10.18 0.07 -15.15
CA ALA A 278 10.71 -0.01 -16.51
C ALA A 278 9.70 0.50 -17.55
N VAL A 279 8.40 0.15 -17.42
CA VAL A 279 7.34 0.69 -18.30
C VAL A 279 7.25 2.22 -18.20
N VAL A 280 7.25 2.78 -16.99
CA VAL A 280 7.25 4.24 -16.77
C VAL A 280 8.46 4.88 -17.46
N PHE A 281 9.63 4.29 -17.32
CA PHE A 281 10.86 4.77 -17.94
C PHE A 281 10.85 4.71 -19.47
N LEU A 282 10.28 3.65 -20.05
CA LEU A 282 10.12 3.52 -21.50
C LEU A 282 9.22 4.64 -22.08
N PHE A 283 8.16 5.01 -21.38
CA PHE A 283 7.32 6.15 -21.75
C PHE A 283 8.09 7.47 -21.72
N ILE A 284 8.96 7.66 -20.73
CA ILE A 284 9.84 8.84 -20.65
C ILE A 284 10.81 8.90 -21.83
N ILE A 285 11.47 7.79 -22.17
CA ILE A 285 12.36 7.72 -23.33
C ILE A 285 11.59 8.01 -24.63
N ALA A 286 10.40 7.44 -24.77
CA ALA A 286 9.55 7.68 -25.93
C ALA A 286 9.11 9.14 -26.01
N GLY A 287 8.77 9.78 -24.89
CA GLY A 287 8.42 11.19 -24.81
C GLY A 287 9.56 12.12 -25.24
N ASN A 288 10.82 11.78 -24.90
CA ASN A 288 11.98 12.51 -25.40
C ASN A 288 12.10 12.48 -26.94
N ARG A 289 11.70 11.37 -27.57
CA ARG A 289 11.68 11.27 -29.05
C ARG A 289 10.58 12.15 -29.63
N VAL A 290 9.43 12.24 -28.98
CA VAL A 290 8.33 13.15 -29.36
C VAL A 290 8.77 14.61 -29.22
N ALA A 291 9.39 14.98 -28.09
CA ALA A 291 9.91 16.33 -27.84
C ALA A 291 10.90 16.80 -28.91
N ARG A 292 11.81 15.92 -29.33
CA ARG A 292 12.76 16.18 -30.43
C ARG A 292 12.01 16.56 -31.72
N ARG A 293 10.99 15.78 -32.09
CA ARG A 293 10.24 15.99 -33.34
C ARG A 293 9.40 17.28 -33.31
N ALA A 294 8.79 17.60 -32.17
CA ALA A 294 7.88 18.71 -32.05
C ALA A 294 8.58 20.08 -31.93
N ALA A 295 9.75 20.12 -31.27
CA ALA A 295 10.38 21.38 -30.88
C ALA A 295 11.86 21.53 -31.31
N ASN A 296 12.36 20.66 -32.20
CA ASN A 296 13.77 20.60 -32.62
C ASN A 296 14.77 20.57 -31.45
N GLN A 297 14.34 20.13 -30.28
CA GLN A 297 15.18 20.11 -29.09
C GLN A 297 16.29 19.06 -29.21
N PRO A 298 17.49 19.32 -28.64
CA PRO A 298 18.61 18.39 -28.68
C PRO A 298 18.28 17.11 -27.90
N TYR A 299 17.95 16.05 -28.63
CA TYR A 299 17.53 14.75 -28.08
C TYR A 299 18.49 14.20 -27.02
N ARG A 300 19.80 14.31 -27.25
CA ARG A 300 20.83 13.80 -26.32
C ARG A 300 20.78 14.51 -24.97
N GLN A 301 20.61 15.83 -24.96
CA GLN A 301 20.56 16.61 -23.71
C GLN A 301 19.28 16.30 -22.92
N ASN A 302 18.13 16.23 -23.60
CA ASN A 302 16.87 15.87 -22.95
C ASN A 302 16.88 14.44 -22.42
N LEU A 303 17.45 13.49 -23.18
CA LEU A 303 17.62 12.12 -22.73
C LEU A 303 18.51 12.04 -21.49
N LEU A 304 19.66 12.72 -21.50
CA LEU A 304 20.55 12.77 -20.34
C LEU A 304 19.85 13.37 -19.11
N LEU A 305 19.11 14.47 -19.28
CA LEU A 305 18.35 15.08 -18.20
C LEU A 305 17.29 14.11 -17.64
N SER A 306 16.53 13.43 -18.51
CA SER A 306 15.57 12.42 -18.07
C SER A 306 16.22 11.24 -17.37
N LEU A 307 17.38 10.78 -17.84
CA LEU A 307 18.16 9.72 -17.18
C LEU A 307 18.58 10.15 -15.78
N VAL A 308 19.14 11.36 -15.64
CA VAL A 308 19.59 11.90 -14.35
C VAL A 308 18.41 12.09 -13.40
N ILE A 309 17.30 12.68 -13.86
CA ILE A 309 16.11 12.87 -13.02
C ILE A 309 15.52 11.53 -12.57
N PHE A 310 15.37 10.58 -13.50
CA PHE A 310 14.78 9.29 -13.19
C PHE A 310 15.68 8.45 -12.28
N ALA A 311 16.97 8.35 -12.58
CA ALA A 311 17.94 7.66 -11.74
C ALA A 311 18.06 8.32 -10.36
N GLY A 312 18.10 9.65 -10.30
CA GLY A 312 18.08 10.40 -9.04
C GLY A 312 16.84 10.09 -8.21
N ALA A 313 15.66 10.02 -8.84
CA ALA A 313 14.45 9.66 -8.12
C ALA A 313 14.43 8.21 -7.63
N LEU A 314 14.93 7.26 -8.43
CA LEU A 314 15.09 5.87 -7.99
C LEU A 314 16.09 5.75 -6.84
N LEU A 315 17.19 6.51 -6.86
CA LEU A 315 18.17 6.51 -5.78
C LEU A 315 17.56 7.08 -4.50
N LEU A 316 16.92 8.24 -4.57
CA LEU A 316 16.40 8.96 -3.40
C LEU A 316 15.16 8.30 -2.78
N TRP A 317 14.21 7.84 -3.58
CA TRP A 317 12.94 7.30 -3.07
C TRP A 317 12.78 5.79 -3.21
N GLY A 318 13.61 5.12 -4.02
CA GLY A 318 13.44 3.69 -4.30
C GLY A 318 14.53 2.79 -3.71
N SER A 319 15.78 3.26 -3.67
CA SER A 319 16.95 2.38 -3.54
C SER A 319 17.40 2.13 -2.10
N PHE A 320 16.89 2.89 -1.12
CA PHE A 320 17.32 2.80 0.28
C PHE A 320 17.27 1.37 0.84
N TRP A 321 16.14 0.68 0.65
CA TRP A 321 15.93 -0.66 1.20
C TRP A 321 16.84 -1.71 0.58
N TYR A 322 17.07 -1.63 -0.72
CA TYR A 322 17.99 -2.51 -1.44
C TYR A 322 19.43 -2.29 -1.00
N LEU A 323 19.83 -1.03 -0.79
CA LEU A 323 21.15 -0.71 -0.26
C LEU A 323 21.31 -1.23 1.17
N ARG A 324 20.31 -1.03 2.04
CA ARG A 324 20.31 -1.59 3.40
C ARG A 324 20.46 -3.11 3.38
N ASN A 325 19.70 -3.79 2.53
CA ASN A 325 19.76 -5.25 2.41
C ASN A 325 21.14 -5.71 1.91
N TRP A 326 21.72 -4.98 0.95
CA TRP A 326 23.05 -5.31 0.48
C TRP A 326 24.10 -5.17 1.59
N LEU A 327 24.03 -4.10 2.38
CA LEU A 327 24.95 -3.88 3.51
C LEU A 327 24.74 -4.91 4.62
N ALA A 328 23.50 -5.30 4.92
CA ALA A 328 23.17 -6.21 6.01
C ALA A 328 23.36 -7.69 5.66
N TYR A 329 23.12 -8.07 4.39
CA TYR A 329 23.02 -9.47 3.98
C TYR A 329 23.92 -9.83 2.79
N GLY A 330 24.68 -8.88 2.24
CA GLY A 330 25.49 -9.10 1.03
C GLY A 330 24.66 -9.25 -0.26
N ASN A 331 23.33 -9.03 -0.19
CA ASN A 331 22.42 -9.19 -1.31
C ASN A 331 21.30 -8.12 -1.27
N PRO A 332 21.17 -7.25 -2.29
CA PRO A 332 20.12 -6.21 -2.32
C PRO A 332 18.69 -6.77 -2.37
N PHE A 333 18.52 -8.00 -2.85
CA PHE A 333 17.25 -8.70 -2.99
C PHE A 333 17.10 -9.86 -1.98
N PHE A 334 17.90 -9.88 -0.91
CA PHE A 334 17.79 -10.89 0.14
C PHE A 334 16.32 -11.05 0.59
N PRO A 335 15.83 -12.26 0.89
CA PRO A 335 16.50 -13.56 0.89
C PRO A 335 16.54 -14.25 -0.48
N PHE A 336 16.14 -13.57 -1.57
CA PHE A 336 16.01 -14.21 -2.87
C PHE A 336 17.36 -14.32 -3.60
N THR A 337 17.61 -15.47 -4.22
CA THR A 337 18.72 -15.65 -5.14
C THR A 337 18.42 -14.91 -6.45
N PHE A 338 19.27 -13.96 -6.83
CA PHE A 338 19.12 -13.19 -8.05
C PHE A 338 20.04 -13.71 -9.16
N LYS A 339 19.45 -14.13 -10.27
CA LYS A 339 20.15 -14.69 -11.43
C LYS A 339 19.88 -13.88 -12.69
N VAL A 340 20.89 -13.71 -13.52
CA VAL A 340 20.79 -13.09 -14.85
C VAL A 340 21.41 -14.04 -15.87
N LEU A 341 20.63 -14.44 -16.88
CA LEU A 341 21.08 -15.36 -17.94
C LEU A 341 21.74 -16.65 -17.40
N GLY A 342 21.22 -17.21 -16.31
CA GLY A 342 21.75 -18.41 -15.65
C GLY A 342 22.88 -18.15 -14.64
N TYR A 343 23.54 -16.99 -14.68
CA TYR A 343 24.59 -16.62 -13.74
C TYR A 343 23.99 -16.04 -12.44
N THR A 344 24.44 -16.54 -11.30
CA THR A 344 24.04 -16.03 -9.99
C THR A 344 24.85 -14.78 -9.67
N LEU A 345 24.21 -13.61 -9.66
CA LEU A 345 24.86 -12.35 -9.30
C LEU A 345 24.85 -12.15 -7.78
N TRP A 346 23.73 -12.47 -7.13
CA TRP A 346 23.62 -12.43 -5.68
C TRP A 346 23.01 -13.73 -5.14
N PRO A 347 23.75 -14.48 -4.30
CA PRO A 347 23.21 -15.67 -3.67
C PRO A 347 22.17 -15.32 -2.60
N GLY A 348 21.18 -16.18 -2.42
CA GLY A 348 20.13 -16.07 -1.41
C GLY A 348 19.74 -17.45 -0.87
N GLN A 349 18.65 -17.49 -0.10
CA GLN A 349 18.13 -18.71 0.52
C GLN A 349 17.20 -19.52 -0.41
N GLY A 350 16.79 -18.97 -1.54
CA GLY A 350 15.89 -19.61 -2.50
C GLY A 350 15.33 -18.63 -3.52
N SER A 351 14.50 -19.10 -4.45
CA SER A 351 13.80 -18.24 -5.41
C SER A 351 12.55 -17.60 -4.80
N VAL A 352 12.04 -16.52 -5.43
CA VAL A 352 10.73 -15.93 -5.08
C VAL A 352 9.61 -16.99 -5.19
N ALA A 353 9.72 -17.89 -6.17
CA ALA A 353 8.76 -18.96 -6.34
C ALA A 353 8.75 -19.92 -5.14
N GLU A 354 9.92 -20.42 -4.74
CA GLU A 354 10.06 -21.39 -3.64
C GLU A 354 9.70 -20.80 -2.27
N LEU A 355 10.19 -19.59 -1.99
CA LEU A 355 10.08 -18.99 -0.67
C LEU A 355 8.71 -18.32 -0.43
N VAL A 356 8.07 -17.80 -1.48
CA VAL A 356 6.81 -17.04 -1.37
C VAL A 356 5.69 -17.67 -2.17
N MET A 357 5.85 -17.86 -3.48
CA MET A 357 4.69 -18.16 -4.33
C MET A 357 4.12 -19.55 -4.08
N VAL A 358 4.95 -20.60 -4.15
CA VAL A 358 4.50 -22.00 -4.00
C VAL A 358 3.83 -22.23 -2.65
N LYS A 359 4.39 -21.68 -1.56
CA LYS A 359 3.83 -21.80 -0.20
C LYS A 359 2.48 -21.12 -0.04
N ASN A 360 2.18 -20.14 -0.87
CA ASN A 360 0.92 -19.39 -0.81
C ASN A 360 -0.10 -19.80 -1.89
N THR A 361 0.28 -20.65 -2.85
CA THR A 361 -0.66 -21.20 -3.84
C THR A 361 -1.70 -22.09 -3.15
N PRO A 362 -3.01 -21.80 -3.28
CA PRO A 362 -4.06 -22.66 -2.75
C PRO A 362 -4.01 -24.07 -3.33
N PRO A 363 -4.39 -25.11 -2.57
CA PRO A 363 -4.46 -26.49 -3.06
C PRO A 363 -5.29 -26.63 -4.34
N GLU A 364 -6.34 -25.83 -4.50
CA GLU A 364 -7.24 -25.81 -5.65
C GLU A 364 -6.58 -25.36 -6.96
N LEU A 365 -5.46 -24.64 -6.85
CA LEU A 365 -4.66 -24.14 -7.98
C LEU A 365 -3.37 -24.93 -8.18
N ALA A 366 -2.92 -25.67 -7.15
CA ALA A 366 -1.66 -26.40 -7.17
C ALA A 366 -1.63 -27.42 -8.32
N GLY A 367 -0.55 -27.43 -9.09
CA GLY A 367 -0.35 -28.34 -10.23
C GLY A 367 -1.12 -27.98 -11.50
N LEU A 368 -2.02 -27.00 -11.48
CA LEU A 368 -2.74 -26.56 -12.67
C LEU A 368 -1.86 -25.68 -13.58
N PRO A 369 -2.08 -25.69 -14.91
CA PRO A 369 -1.44 -24.72 -15.79
C PRO A 369 -1.94 -23.29 -15.49
N PHE A 370 -1.11 -22.28 -15.75
CA PHE A 370 -1.36 -20.90 -15.34
C PHE A 370 -2.74 -20.35 -15.76
N TRP A 371 -3.24 -20.71 -16.95
CA TRP A 371 -4.50 -20.22 -17.48
C TRP A 371 -5.70 -20.81 -16.72
N GLN A 372 -5.60 -22.05 -16.24
CA GLN A 372 -6.61 -22.65 -15.36
C GLN A 372 -6.54 -22.04 -13.97
N GLN A 373 -5.34 -21.76 -13.46
CA GLN A 373 -5.20 -21.06 -12.17
C GLN A 373 -5.90 -19.70 -12.23
N LEU A 374 -5.67 -18.97 -13.31
CA LEU A 374 -6.28 -17.67 -13.55
C LEU A 374 -7.81 -17.76 -13.65
N LEU A 375 -8.31 -18.66 -14.50
CA LEU A 375 -9.75 -18.83 -14.70
C LEU A 375 -10.46 -19.23 -13.41
N ARG A 376 -9.93 -20.20 -12.67
CA ARG A 376 -10.50 -20.66 -11.39
C ARG A 376 -10.49 -19.54 -10.35
N SER A 377 -9.38 -18.83 -10.21
CA SER A 377 -9.30 -17.70 -9.28
C SER A 377 -10.32 -16.62 -9.63
N TRP A 378 -10.40 -16.20 -10.90
CA TRP A 378 -11.28 -15.10 -11.28
C TRP A 378 -12.77 -15.47 -11.39
N GLN A 379 -13.09 -16.75 -11.51
CA GLN A 379 -14.47 -17.26 -11.40
C GLN A 379 -14.97 -17.24 -9.96
N GLU A 380 -14.05 -17.30 -8.98
CA GLU A 380 -14.41 -17.24 -7.57
C GLU A 380 -14.98 -15.87 -7.22
N THR A 381 -16.30 -15.85 -7.07
CA THR A 381 -17.10 -14.66 -6.79
C THR A 381 -17.91 -14.82 -5.51
N SER A 382 -17.75 -15.94 -4.78
CA SER A 382 -18.41 -16.13 -3.49
C SER A 382 -17.77 -15.22 -2.43
N GLY A 383 -18.61 -14.37 -1.82
CA GLY A 383 -18.24 -13.59 -0.64
C GLY A 383 -18.37 -14.42 0.64
N PRO A 384 -17.84 -13.95 1.78
CA PRO A 384 -17.28 -12.61 2.01
C PRO A 384 -15.86 -12.43 1.47
N TYR A 385 -15.51 -11.22 1.04
CA TYR A 385 -14.15 -10.91 0.58
C TYR A 385 -13.21 -10.67 1.77
N THR A 386 -11.97 -11.15 1.68
CA THR A 386 -10.91 -10.92 2.68
C THR A 386 -9.75 -10.11 2.10
N PHE A 387 -8.95 -9.48 2.98
CA PHE A 387 -7.80 -8.67 2.56
C PHE A 387 -6.68 -9.48 1.89
N ASP A 388 -6.57 -10.78 2.22
CA ASP A 388 -5.58 -11.72 1.70
C ASP A 388 -6.16 -12.66 0.63
N GLN A 389 -7.39 -12.41 0.16
CA GLN A 389 -8.17 -13.25 -0.74
C GLN A 389 -7.29 -13.97 -1.77
N ARG A 390 -7.10 -15.28 -1.58
CA ARG A 390 -6.24 -16.08 -2.46
C ARG A 390 -6.94 -16.45 -3.77
N LEU A 391 -8.25 -16.70 -3.72
CA LEU A 391 -9.09 -16.99 -4.88
C LEU A 391 -10.11 -15.87 -5.08
N GLY A 392 -10.12 -15.25 -6.25
CA GLY A 392 -11.03 -14.15 -6.55
C GLY A 392 -10.59 -12.82 -5.95
N GLY A 393 -11.53 -11.91 -5.70
CA GLY A 393 -11.27 -10.61 -5.06
C GLY A 393 -11.56 -9.37 -5.91
N PHE A 394 -11.65 -9.50 -7.24
CA PHE A 394 -12.14 -8.39 -8.08
C PHE A 394 -13.68 -8.32 -8.14
N GLY A 395 -14.37 -9.37 -7.69
CA GLY A 395 -15.82 -9.47 -7.68
C GLY A 395 -16.45 -9.73 -9.04
N PRO A 396 -17.78 -10.00 -9.07
CA PRO A 396 -18.48 -10.42 -10.28
C PRO A 396 -18.46 -9.35 -11.39
N GLN A 397 -18.40 -8.05 -11.06
CA GLN A 397 -18.30 -7.00 -12.08
C GLN A 397 -17.04 -7.13 -12.93
N TRP A 398 -15.93 -7.58 -12.35
CA TRP A 398 -14.71 -7.82 -13.11
C TRP A 398 -14.91 -8.91 -14.15
N LEU A 399 -15.37 -10.08 -13.70
CA LEU A 399 -15.52 -11.25 -14.55
C LEU A 399 -16.55 -11.04 -15.66
N TYR A 400 -17.72 -10.49 -15.32
CA TYR A 400 -18.85 -10.44 -16.24
C TYR A 400 -18.90 -9.17 -17.10
N LEU A 401 -18.29 -8.08 -16.67
CA LEU A 401 -18.38 -6.79 -17.37
C LEU A 401 -17.01 -6.21 -17.75
N GLU A 402 -16.11 -6.03 -16.79
CA GLU A 402 -14.87 -5.28 -17.02
C GLU A 402 -13.84 -6.05 -17.86
N LEU A 403 -13.68 -7.36 -17.63
CA LEU A 403 -12.79 -8.22 -18.39
C LEU A 403 -13.29 -8.41 -19.85
N PRO A 404 -14.57 -8.71 -20.11
CA PRO A 404 -15.12 -8.69 -21.47
C PRO A 404 -15.00 -7.30 -22.13
N ALA A 405 -15.25 -6.22 -21.39
CA ALA A 405 -15.10 -4.87 -21.90
C ALA A 405 -13.65 -4.55 -22.28
N LEU A 406 -12.68 -5.01 -21.49
CA LEU A 406 -11.25 -4.90 -21.80
C LEU A 406 -10.90 -5.62 -23.10
N ALA A 407 -11.36 -6.87 -23.27
CA ALA A 407 -11.13 -7.62 -24.49
C ALA A 407 -11.73 -6.93 -25.72
N VAL A 408 -13.00 -6.51 -25.64
CA VAL A 408 -13.69 -5.81 -26.74
C VAL A 408 -13.01 -4.48 -27.06
N THR A 409 -12.66 -3.69 -26.05
CA THR A 409 -12.00 -2.40 -26.25
C THR A 409 -10.62 -2.56 -26.88
N LEU A 410 -9.85 -3.58 -26.47
CA LEU A 410 -8.56 -3.89 -27.07
C LEU A 410 -8.72 -4.30 -28.55
N ILE A 411 -9.66 -5.17 -28.87
CA ILE A 411 -9.93 -5.60 -30.25
C ILE A 411 -10.33 -4.40 -31.11
N LEU A 412 -11.26 -3.56 -30.62
CA LEU A 412 -11.67 -2.34 -31.33
C LEU A 412 -10.51 -1.36 -31.50
N ALA A 413 -9.65 -1.22 -30.50
CA ALA A 413 -8.49 -0.35 -30.56
C ALA A 413 -7.45 -0.85 -31.58
N LEU A 414 -7.24 -2.15 -31.68
CA LEU A 414 -6.36 -2.77 -32.68
C LEU A 414 -6.97 -2.62 -34.08
N ALA A 415 -8.23 -3.01 -34.27
CA ALA A 415 -8.92 -2.97 -35.56
C ALA A 415 -9.04 -1.56 -36.15
N ARG A 416 -9.21 -0.54 -35.30
CA ARG A 416 -9.34 0.87 -35.73
C ARG A 416 -8.07 1.69 -35.55
N GLY A 417 -6.96 1.08 -35.11
CA GLY A 417 -5.69 1.79 -34.89
C GLY A 417 -5.77 2.91 -33.85
N HIS A 418 -6.58 2.77 -32.80
CA HIS A 418 -6.72 3.77 -31.73
C HIS A 418 -5.48 3.82 -30.82
N ARG A 419 -4.43 4.50 -31.30
CA ARG A 419 -3.10 4.55 -30.64
C ARG A 419 -3.15 4.94 -29.16
N HIS A 420 -3.99 5.91 -28.77
CA HIS A 420 -4.09 6.34 -27.37
C HIS A 420 -4.59 5.23 -26.44
N LEU A 421 -5.55 4.43 -26.89
CA LEU A 421 -6.05 3.27 -26.13
C LEU A 421 -5.02 2.15 -26.12
N LEU A 422 -4.33 1.89 -27.22
CA LEU A 422 -3.28 0.87 -27.27
C LEU A 422 -2.11 1.21 -26.34
N LEU A 423 -1.67 2.47 -26.32
CA LEU A 423 -0.63 2.97 -25.41
C LEU A 423 -1.07 2.89 -23.94
N LEU A 424 -2.37 2.96 -23.66
CA LEU A 424 -2.90 2.77 -22.31
C LEU A 424 -2.95 1.27 -21.93
N LEU A 425 -3.58 0.45 -22.76
CA LEU A 425 -3.98 -0.92 -22.40
C LEU A 425 -2.83 -1.92 -22.53
N LEU A 426 -2.02 -1.85 -23.58
CA LEU A 426 -0.97 -2.85 -23.82
C LEU A 426 0.07 -2.93 -22.69
N PRO A 427 0.57 -1.82 -22.12
CA PRO A 427 1.51 -1.91 -21.00
C PRO A 427 0.89 -2.55 -19.75
N LEU A 428 -0.38 -2.24 -19.43
CA LEU A 428 -1.07 -2.83 -18.28
C LEU A 428 -1.28 -4.33 -18.48
N ILE A 429 -1.70 -4.76 -19.67
CA ILE A 429 -1.87 -6.17 -20.02
C ILE A 429 -0.52 -6.92 -20.00
N LEU A 430 0.53 -6.31 -20.54
CA LEU A 430 1.88 -6.90 -20.51
C LEU A 430 2.38 -7.09 -19.08
N LEU A 431 2.23 -6.08 -18.22
CA LEU A 431 2.61 -6.16 -16.81
C LEU A 431 1.82 -7.24 -16.07
N PHE A 432 0.53 -7.39 -16.37
CA PHE A 432 -0.29 -8.47 -15.83
C PHE A 432 0.27 -9.87 -16.18
N TRP A 433 0.75 -10.07 -17.40
CA TRP A 433 1.36 -11.33 -17.82
C TRP A 433 2.76 -11.55 -17.25
N LEU A 434 3.51 -10.48 -16.99
CA LEU A 434 4.83 -10.56 -16.36
C LEU A 434 4.76 -10.76 -14.84
N GLN A 435 3.62 -10.44 -14.21
CA GLN A 435 3.44 -10.55 -12.77
C GLN A 435 3.40 -12.04 -12.34
N PRO A 436 4.32 -12.50 -11.48
CA PRO A 436 4.23 -13.84 -10.91
C PRO A 436 2.95 -14.00 -10.08
N SER A 437 2.33 -15.18 -10.16
CA SER A 437 1.06 -15.48 -9.51
C SER A 437 -0.04 -14.46 -9.85
N ASN A 438 -0.18 -14.12 -11.14
CA ASN A 438 -1.19 -13.19 -11.63
C ASN A 438 -2.65 -13.61 -11.38
N TRP A 439 -2.87 -14.88 -11.00
CA TRP A 439 -4.15 -15.36 -10.45
C TRP A 439 -4.50 -14.74 -9.09
N TRP A 440 -3.52 -14.28 -8.31
CA TRP A 440 -3.74 -13.67 -7.01
C TRP A 440 -4.05 -12.18 -7.19
N THR A 441 -5.33 -11.81 -7.08
CA THR A 441 -5.84 -10.48 -7.41
C THR A 441 -5.16 -9.35 -6.65
N ARG A 442 -4.74 -9.57 -5.40
CA ARG A 442 -3.99 -8.57 -4.62
C ARG A 442 -2.71 -8.12 -5.33
N TYR A 443 -2.06 -8.99 -6.11
CA TYR A 443 -0.85 -8.64 -6.85
C TYR A 443 -1.11 -7.98 -8.20
N THR A 444 -2.36 -7.95 -8.65
CA THR A 444 -2.74 -7.46 -9.98
C THR A 444 -3.74 -6.31 -9.95
N ILE A 445 -3.97 -5.66 -8.80
CA ILE A 445 -4.93 -4.55 -8.62
C ILE A 445 -4.86 -3.49 -9.74
N PHE A 446 -3.68 -3.16 -10.25
CA PHE A 446 -3.51 -2.18 -11.33
C PHE A 446 -4.26 -2.54 -12.62
N ILE A 447 -4.54 -3.83 -12.90
CA ILE A 447 -5.26 -4.26 -14.12
C ILE A 447 -6.74 -3.86 -14.09
N VAL A 448 -7.30 -3.65 -12.90
CA VAL A 448 -8.66 -3.14 -12.70
C VAL A 448 -8.82 -1.78 -13.38
N ALA A 449 -7.77 -0.95 -13.41
CA ALA A 449 -7.79 0.31 -14.16
C ALA A 449 -8.08 0.08 -15.65
N ALA A 450 -7.51 -0.96 -16.26
CA ALA A 450 -7.74 -1.26 -17.68
C ALA A 450 -9.18 -1.72 -17.93
N GLY A 451 -9.72 -2.57 -17.06
CA GLY A 451 -11.11 -3.07 -17.14
C GLY A 451 -12.14 -1.96 -16.97
N THR A 452 -12.03 -1.19 -15.89
CA THR A 452 -12.95 -0.09 -15.56
C THR A 452 -12.93 1.03 -16.61
N LEU A 453 -11.76 1.39 -17.15
CA LEU A 453 -11.64 2.34 -18.27
C LEU A 453 -12.29 1.80 -19.53
N SER A 454 -12.12 0.52 -19.82
CA SER A 454 -12.71 -0.13 -20.99
C SER A 454 -14.23 -0.21 -20.89
N LEU A 455 -14.77 -0.55 -19.72
CA LEU A 455 -16.21 -0.57 -19.47
C LEU A 455 -16.82 0.83 -19.65
N ALA A 456 -16.22 1.85 -19.04
CA ALA A 456 -16.66 3.24 -19.21
C ALA A 456 -16.53 3.73 -20.67
N TYR A 457 -15.52 3.27 -21.40
CA TYR A 457 -15.30 3.60 -22.81
C TYR A 457 -16.39 3.05 -23.73
N LEU A 458 -16.77 1.78 -23.51
CA LEU A 458 -17.87 1.16 -24.24
C LEU A 458 -19.21 1.78 -23.86
N GLU A 459 -19.46 1.96 -22.56
CA GLU A 459 -20.70 2.58 -22.04
C GLU A 459 -20.95 3.97 -22.63
N GLU A 460 -19.90 4.79 -22.81
CA GLU A 460 -20.02 6.12 -23.41
C GLU A 460 -20.42 6.08 -24.90
N ARG A 461 -20.03 5.02 -25.62
CA ARG A 461 -20.18 4.90 -27.08
C ARG A 461 -21.35 4.02 -27.51
N LEU A 462 -21.94 3.28 -26.59
CA LEU A 462 -23.11 2.47 -26.86
C LEU A 462 -24.37 3.35 -27.00
N PRO A 463 -25.28 3.00 -27.92
CA PRO A 463 -26.62 3.61 -27.96
C PRO A 463 -27.33 3.46 -26.61
N GLY A 464 -28.20 4.41 -26.27
CA GLY A 464 -28.87 4.44 -24.96
C GLY A 464 -29.63 3.15 -24.62
N PHE A 465 -30.17 2.46 -25.61
CA PHE A 465 -30.83 1.15 -25.44
C PHE A 465 -29.89 0.07 -24.88
N TRP A 466 -28.61 0.07 -25.25
CA TRP A 466 -27.60 -0.86 -24.73
C TRP A 466 -26.87 -0.32 -23.49
N ALA A 467 -26.65 0.99 -23.42
CA ALA A 467 -25.99 1.61 -22.27
C ALA A 467 -26.83 1.52 -20.98
N ARG A 468 -28.16 1.60 -21.06
CA ARG A 468 -29.06 1.49 -19.89
C ARG A 468 -28.99 0.12 -19.19
N PRO A 469 -29.20 -1.03 -19.87
CA PRO A 469 -29.07 -2.34 -19.24
C PRO A 469 -27.64 -2.60 -18.75
N LEU A 470 -26.61 -2.13 -19.48
CA LEU A 470 -25.22 -2.23 -19.02
C LEU A 470 -24.99 -1.49 -17.69
N ARG A 471 -25.51 -0.27 -17.54
CA ARG A 471 -25.45 0.49 -16.29
C ARG A 471 -26.21 -0.20 -15.15
N ALA A 472 -27.39 -0.75 -15.44
CA ALA A 472 -28.17 -1.49 -14.45
C ALA A 472 -27.44 -2.76 -13.98
N ALA A 473 -26.86 -3.53 -14.90
CA ALA A 473 -26.03 -4.69 -14.60
C ALA A 473 -24.79 -4.29 -13.79
N THR A 474 -24.10 -3.21 -14.20
CA THR A 474 -22.95 -2.67 -13.47
C THR A 474 -23.32 -2.30 -12.04
N LEU A 475 -24.43 -1.58 -11.84
CA LEU A 475 -24.92 -1.21 -10.53
C LEU A 475 -25.23 -2.45 -9.67
N ALA A 476 -25.94 -3.43 -10.24
CA ALA A 476 -26.30 -4.66 -9.53
C ALA A 476 -25.04 -5.42 -9.06
N LEU A 477 -24.05 -5.60 -9.93
CA LEU A 477 -22.82 -6.31 -9.58
C LEU A 477 -21.95 -5.52 -8.59
N VAL A 478 -21.90 -4.19 -8.70
CA VAL A 478 -21.25 -3.32 -7.70
C VAL A 478 -21.95 -3.43 -6.35
N LEU A 479 -23.29 -3.44 -6.30
CA LEU A 479 -24.04 -3.59 -5.06
C LEU A 479 -23.83 -4.98 -4.43
N ILE A 480 -23.73 -6.04 -5.22
CA ILE A 480 -23.36 -7.39 -4.73
C ILE A 480 -21.96 -7.37 -4.13
N SER A 481 -21.00 -6.74 -4.83
CA SER A 481 -19.63 -6.58 -4.35
C SER A 481 -19.55 -5.77 -3.05
N LEU A 482 -20.31 -4.67 -2.97
CA LEU A 482 -20.43 -3.86 -1.77
C LEU A 482 -21.06 -4.64 -0.63
N ALA A 483 -22.13 -5.40 -0.87
CA ALA A 483 -22.74 -6.26 0.14
C ALA A 483 -21.74 -7.29 0.69
N GLY A 484 -20.96 -7.94 -0.19
CA GLY A 484 -19.90 -8.87 0.19
C GLY A 484 -18.69 -8.22 0.86
N SER A 485 -18.48 -6.92 0.65
CA SER A 485 -17.48 -6.10 1.36
C SER A 485 -18.02 -5.63 2.72
N LEU A 486 -19.28 -5.21 2.84
CA LEU A 486 -19.87 -4.76 4.11
C LEU A 486 -19.86 -5.85 5.18
N THR A 487 -19.92 -7.11 4.77
CA THR A 487 -19.83 -8.27 5.63
C THR A 487 -18.42 -8.85 5.75
N HIS A 488 -17.35 -8.06 5.47
CA HIS A 488 -15.93 -8.36 5.80
C HIS A 488 -15.93 -9.38 6.92
N GLY A 489 -15.44 -10.60 6.72
CA GLY A 489 -15.77 -11.73 7.61
C GLY A 489 -15.58 -11.49 9.12
N TYR A 490 -14.82 -10.44 9.49
CA TYR A 490 -14.52 -10.00 10.84
C TYR A 490 -15.34 -8.79 11.36
N PHE A 491 -16.10 -8.07 10.54
CA PHE A 491 -16.86 -6.85 10.90
C PHE A 491 -18.38 -7.05 10.79
N THR A 492 -18.89 -8.14 11.34
CA THR A 492 -20.34 -8.38 11.36
C THR A 492 -21.07 -7.31 12.18
N PRO A 493 -22.36 -7.04 11.93
CA PRO A 493 -23.14 -6.08 12.73
C PRO A 493 -23.07 -6.34 14.24
N GLN A 494 -22.98 -7.61 14.65
CA GLN A 494 -22.81 -8.02 16.05
C GLN A 494 -21.46 -7.56 16.61
N VAL A 495 -20.37 -7.76 15.86
CA VAL A 495 -19.03 -7.31 16.25
C VAL A 495 -18.95 -5.79 16.31
N ILE A 496 -19.55 -5.08 15.34
CA ILE A 496 -19.64 -3.61 15.34
C ILE A 496 -20.40 -3.12 16.58
N GLY A 497 -21.57 -3.71 16.87
CA GLY A 497 -22.36 -3.38 18.06
C GLY A 497 -21.58 -3.57 19.36
N ARG A 498 -20.82 -4.66 19.48
CA ARG A 498 -19.91 -4.92 20.61
C ARG A 498 -18.85 -3.83 20.74
N PHE A 499 -18.15 -3.48 19.65
CA PHE A 499 -17.10 -2.45 19.69
C PHE A 499 -17.63 -1.06 20.01
N LEU A 500 -18.83 -0.72 19.55
CA LEU A 500 -19.49 0.54 19.91
C LEU A 500 -19.83 0.61 21.40
N ALA A 501 -20.17 -0.53 22.03
CA ALA A 501 -20.44 -0.62 23.46
C ALA A 501 -19.15 -0.58 24.31
N LEU A 502 -17.99 -0.90 23.73
CA LEU A 502 -16.71 -0.86 24.44
C LEU A 502 -16.16 0.58 24.52
N PRO A 503 -15.59 0.96 25.68
CA PRO A 503 -14.74 2.15 25.80
C PRO A 503 -13.57 2.10 24.80
N PRO A 504 -13.11 3.23 24.24
CA PRO A 504 -12.05 3.26 23.23
C PRO A 504 -10.77 2.49 23.61
N GLU A 505 -10.34 2.58 24.86
CA GLU A 505 -9.16 1.90 25.40
C GLU A 505 -9.30 0.37 25.47
N GLN A 506 -10.53 -0.16 25.41
CA GLN A 506 -10.81 -1.60 25.40
C GLN A 506 -11.03 -2.15 23.99
N ARG A 507 -10.99 -1.32 22.94
CA ARG A 507 -11.17 -1.74 21.54
C ARG A 507 -9.88 -2.34 20.99
N THR A 508 -9.46 -3.45 21.56
CA THR A 508 -8.20 -4.13 21.25
C THR A 508 -8.40 -5.25 20.23
N PHE A 509 -7.30 -5.74 19.66
CA PHE A 509 -7.32 -6.84 18.69
C PHE A 509 -8.01 -8.09 19.26
N PHE A 510 -7.81 -8.33 20.56
CA PHE A 510 -8.40 -9.46 21.30
C PHE A 510 -9.89 -9.32 21.58
N GLN A 511 -10.51 -8.20 21.17
CA GLN A 511 -11.97 -8.10 21.10
C GLN A 511 -12.51 -8.48 19.72
N ILE A 512 -11.68 -8.61 18.67
CA ILE A 512 -12.08 -9.12 17.35
C ILE A 512 -11.90 -10.64 17.30
N THR A 513 -10.76 -11.13 17.82
CA THR A 513 -10.32 -12.54 17.85
C THR A 513 -10.43 -13.30 16.51
N PRO A 514 -9.86 -12.80 15.39
CA PRO A 514 -9.79 -13.60 14.15
C PRO A 514 -8.74 -14.72 14.25
N TRP A 515 -7.70 -14.51 15.06
CA TRP A 515 -6.61 -15.41 15.47
C TRP A 515 -5.87 -14.73 16.63
N GLY A 516 -4.79 -15.33 17.14
CA GLY A 516 -3.88 -14.66 18.08
C GLY A 516 -4.35 -14.68 19.54
N ASP A 517 -5.36 -15.48 19.88
CA ASP A 517 -5.88 -15.63 21.25
C ASP A 517 -4.80 -16.02 22.27
N GLU A 518 -3.71 -16.64 21.81
CA GLU A 518 -2.54 -16.93 22.63
C GLU A 518 -1.88 -15.69 23.25
N LEU A 519 -2.17 -14.50 22.72
CA LEU A 519 -1.66 -13.22 23.21
C LEU A 519 -2.70 -12.38 23.96
N ALA A 520 -3.94 -12.88 24.17
CA ALA A 520 -5.01 -12.12 24.81
C ALA A 520 -4.71 -11.66 26.25
N TRP A 521 -3.68 -12.23 26.87
CA TRP A 521 -3.17 -11.80 28.18
C TRP A 521 -2.47 -10.42 28.15
N VAL A 522 -2.06 -9.93 26.98
CA VAL A 522 -1.39 -8.62 26.84
C VAL A 522 -2.30 -7.48 27.32
N ASP A 523 -3.62 -7.57 27.11
CA ASP A 523 -4.58 -6.57 27.61
C ASP A 523 -4.71 -6.57 29.15
N ARG A 524 -4.21 -7.62 29.81
CA ARG A 524 -4.29 -7.79 31.27
C ARG A 524 -3.05 -7.27 32.00
N VAL A 525 -1.98 -6.93 31.29
CA VAL A 525 -0.73 -6.46 31.90
C VAL A 525 -0.65 -4.93 31.91
N PRO A 526 0.03 -4.32 32.90
CA PRO A 526 0.16 -2.87 32.94
C PRO A 526 0.85 -2.30 31.68
N PRO A 527 0.39 -1.17 31.13
CA PRO A 527 1.09 -0.47 30.06
C PRO A 527 2.53 -0.14 30.45
N GLY A 528 3.48 -0.33 29.53
CA GLY A 528 4.90 -0.16 29.83
C GLY A 528 5.59 -1.43 30.33
N SER A 529 4.88 -2.57 30.30
CA SER A 529 5.44 -3.86 30.71
C SER A 529 6.62 -4.27 29.85
N ARG A 530 7.59 -4.95 30.47
CA ARG A 530 8.74 -5.58 29.78
C ARG A 530 8.42 -7.04 29.48
N ILE A 531 8.23 -7.36 28.21
CA ILE A 531 7.77 -8.66 27.73
C ILE A 531 8.89 -9.34 26.96
N ALA A 532 9.35 -10.47 27.50
CA ALA A 532 10.22 -11.41 26.82
C ALA A 532 9.39 -12.49 26.10
N PHE A 533 9.83 -12.93 24.92
CA PHE A 533 9.20 -14.06 24.25
C PHE A 533 10.18 -14.90 23.43
N THR A 534 9.84 -16.16 23.16
CA THR A 534 10.65 -17.03 22.29
C THR A 534 10.14 -17.05 20.85
N GLU A 535 8.84 -17.34 20.69
CA GLU A 535 8.18 -17.47 19.40
C GLU A 535 6.71 -17.05 19.47
N THR A 536 6.25 -16.40 18.40
CA THR A 536 4.84 -16.12 18.09
C THR A 536 4.76 -15.68 16.63
N ALA A 537 3.62 -15.92 15.99
CA ALA A 537 3.34 -15.40 14.66
C ALA A 537 3.09 -13.88 14.65
N PHE A 538 2.74 -13.28 15.80
CA PHE A 538 2.26 -11.89 15.86
C PHE A 538 3.02 -11.05 16.91
N PRO A 539 4.35 -10.88 16.76
CA PRO A 539 5.14 -10.14 17.74
C PRO A 539 4.66 -8.70 17.93
N TYR A 540 4.08 -8.08 16.90
CA TYR A 540 3.51 -6.73 16.98
C TYR A 540 2.47 -6.58 18.12
N LEU A 541 1.64 -7.59 18.37
CA LEU A 541 0.59 -7.50 19.37
C LEU A 541 1.14 -7.35 20.81
N LEU A 542 2.37 -7.80 21.06
CA LEU A 542 3.02 -7.66 22.36
C LEU A 542 3.35 -6.19 22.71
N PHE A 543 3.51 -5.32 21.70
CA PHE A 543 3.89 -3.91 21.91
C PHE A 543 2.77 -3.07 22.50
N GLY A 544 1.51 -3.49 22.31
CA GLY A 544 0.32 -2.70 22.66
C GLY A 544 0.02 -1.59 21.63
N PRO A 545 -1.21 -1.03 21.67
CA PRO A 545 -1.73 -0.12 20.64
C PRO A 545 -1.02 1.25 20.59
N ARG A 546 -0.25 1.61 21.62
CA ARG A 546 0.59 2.82 21.66
C ARG A 546 2.07 2.49 21.66
N LEU A 547 2.43 1.24 21.38
CA LEU A 547 3.80 0.72 21.48
C LEU A 547 4.40 0.92 22.88
N GLU A 548 3.55 0.88 23.91
CA GLU A 548 3.94 1.15 25.29
C GLU A 548 4.85 0.06 25.88
N ASN A 549 4.64 -1.20 25.52
CA ASN A 549 5.36 -2.32 26.11
C ASN A 549 6.74 -2.49 25.46
N GLN A 550 7.75 -2.77 26.27
CA GLN A 550 9.08 -3.08 25.77
C GLN A 550 9.17 -4.57 25.46
N VAL A 551 9.35 -4.91 24.19
CA VAL A 551 9.31 -6.30 23.73
C VAL A 551 10.70 -6.75 23.29
N TYR A 552 11.14 -7.92 23.72
CA TYR A 552 12.39 -8.50 23.22
C TYR A 552 12.30 -10.00 23.08
N ARG A 553 13.05 -10.51 22.10
CA ARG A 553 13.09 -11.92 21.79
C ARG A 553 14.24 -12.58 22.54
N VAL A 554 13.93 -13.67 23.23
CA VAL A 554 14.91 -14.51 23.92
C VAL A 554 15.37 -15.60 22.96
N ILE A 555 16.68 -15.66 22.74
CA ILE A 555 17.34 -16.72 21.98
C ILE A 555 18.47 -17.22 22.88
N ALA A 556 18.14 -18.16 23.77
CA ALA A 556 19.07 -18.71 24.74
C ALA A 556 19.55 -20.10 24.32
N THR A 557 20.82 -20.38 24.61
CA THR A 557 21.47 -21.67 24.35
C THR A 557 21.37 -22.63 25.53
N SER A 558 21.07 -22.12 26.73
CA SER A 558 20.91 -22.90 27.96
C SER A 558 19.91 -22.26 28.93
N GLU A 559 19.53 -22.99 29.97
CA GLU A 559 18.67 -22.49 31.05
C GLU A 559 19.28 -21.29 31.77
N THR A 560 20.57 -21.34 32.09
CA THR A 560 21.28 -20.23 32.75
C THR A 560 21.31 -18.99 31.86
N ASP A 561 21.52 -19.16 30.56
CA ASP A 561 21.48 -18.08 29.57
C ASP A 561 20.07 -17.47 29.47
N MET A 562 19.02 -18.30 29.44
CA MET A 562 17.64 -17.82 29.47
C MET A 562 17.38 -16.96 30.70
N LEU A 563 17.70 -17.44 31.90
CA LEU A 563 17.50 -16.68 33.14
C LEU A 563 18.33 -15.39 33.15
N ALA A 564 19.55 -15.42 32.62
CA ALA A 564 20.39 -14.23 32.51
C ALA A 564 19.79 -13.18 31.54
N GLN A 565 19.26 -13.60 30.40
CA GLN A 565 18.59 -12.71 29.45
C GLN A 565 17.31 -12.10 30.05
N LEU A 566 16.48 -12.91 30.74
CA LEU A 566 15.29 -12.43 31.43
C LEU A 566 15.62 -11.38 32.52
N ARG A 567 16.69 -11.61 33.29
CA ARG A 567 17.17 -10.65 34.29
C ARG A 567 17.74 -9.38 33.66
N THR A 568 18.59 -9.52 32.64
CA THR A 568 19.25 -8.39 31.97
C THR A 568 18.23 -7.47 31.30
N GLY A 569 17.20 -8.04 30.69
CA GLY A 569 16.11 -7.26 30.11
C GLY A 569 15.06 -6.78 31.12
N ASP A 570 15.23 -7.04 32.43
CA ASP A 570 14.26 -6.75 33.50
C ASP A 570 12.84 -7.21 33.11
N SER A 571 12.74 -8.41 32.56
CA SER A 571 11.49 -8.95 32.03
C SER A 571 10.50 -9.17 33.17
N GLN A 572 9.25 -8.77 32.95
CA GLN A 572 8.14 -8.98 33.88
C GLN A 572 7.25 -10.14 33.43
N TYR A 573 7.23 -10.41 32.13
CA TYR A 573 6.47 -11.50 31.52
C TYR A 573 7.32 -12.24 30.50
N PHE A 574 7.20 -13.56 30.45
CA PHE A 574 7.92 -14.43 29.54
C PHE A 574 6.96 -15.38 28.81
N LEU A 575 6.80 -15.19 27.50
CA LEU A 575 5.97 -16.05 26.64
C LEU A 575 6.82 -17.12 25.95
N THR A 576 6.37 -18.37 26.04
CA THR A 576 6.97 -19.50 25.32
C THR A 576 5.93 -20.56 24.99
N THR A 577 6.34 -21.66 24.36
CA THR A 577 5.48 -22.78 24.00
C THR A 577 5.79 -24.02 24.85
N THR A 578 4.77 -24.82 25.15
CA THR A 578 4.86 -26.06 25.94
C THR A 578 5.78 -27.10 25.32
N THR A 579 5.98 -27.04 24.00
CA THR A 579 6.85 -27.94 23.24
C THR A 579 8.33 -27.52 23.29
N SER A 580 8.62 -26.28 23.67
CA SER A 580 9.97 -25.73 23.68
C SER A 580 10.85 -26.22 24.84
N ALA A 581 12.18 -26.07 24.69
CA ALA A 581 13.11 -26.27 25.80
C ALA A 581 12.92 -25.23 26.92
N TYR A 582 12.52 -24.00 26.56
CA TYR A 582 12.29 -22.90 27.48
C TYR A 582 11.16 -23.19 28.47
N TYR A 583 10.11 -23.89 28.05
CA TYR A 583 9.06 -24.32 28.97
C TYR A 583 9.58 -25.26 30.05
N ARG A 584 10.40 -26.26 29.67
CA ARG A 584 11.03 -27.18 30.63
C ARG A 584 11.95 -26.43 31.60
N TRP A 585 12.71 -25.46 31.11
CA TRP A 585 13.56 -24.61 31.93
C TRP A 585 12.74 -23.73 32.89
N ALA A 586 11.63 -23.16 32.43
CA ALA A 586 10.73 -22.39 33.27
C ALA A 586 10.11 -23.23 34.39
N GLN A 587 9.68 -24.46 34.09
CA GLN A 587 9.13 -25.39 35.08
C GLN A 587 10.14 -25.80 36.16
N ARG A 588 11.45 -25.83 35.84
CA ARG A 588 12.52 -26.08 36.82
C ARG A 588 12.81 -24.89 37.74
N ASN A 589 12.26 -23.71 37.44
CA ASN A 589 12.49 -22.47 38.18
C ASN A 589 11.18 -21.81 38.65
N PRO A 590 10.29 -22.52 39.38
CA PRO A 590 9.00 -21.97 39.81
C PRO A 590 9.11 -20.77 40.76
N GLN A 591 10.26 -20.60 41.42
CA GLN A 591 10.60 -19.45 42.25
C GLN A 591 10.88 -18.18 41.42
N VAL A 592 11.20 -18.31 40.14
CA VAL A 592 11.45 -17.18 39.22
C VAL A 592 10.31 -17.02 38.22
N LEU A 593 9.71 -18.11 37.76
CA LEU A 593 8.74 -18.12 36.66
C LEU A 593 7.44 -18.77 37.12
N GLN A 594 6.41 -17.95 37.35
CA GLN A 594 5.09 -18.42 37.73
C GLN A 594 4.13 -18.40 36.54
N PRO A 595 3.41 -19.49 36.23
CA PRO A 595 2.40 -19.49 35.17
C PRO A 595 1.39 -18.35 35.38
N PHE A 596 1.13 -17.59 34.33
CA PHE A 596 0.23 -16.43 34.32
C PHE A 596 -0.95 -16.62 33.37
N PHE A 597 -0.68 -17.17 32.18
CA PHE A 597 -1.70 -17.41 31.16
C PHE A 597 -1.32 -18.60 30.29
N THR A 598 -2.30 -19.35 29.81
CA THR A 598 -2.13 -20.50 28.93
C THR A 598 -3.22 -20.52 27.87
N TYR A 599 -2.85 -20.80 26.62
CA TYR A 599 -3.80 -21.01 25.52
C TYR A 599 -3.17 -21.94 24.48
N GLY A 600 -3.81 -23.08 24.21
CA GLY A 600 -3.23 -24.12 23.36
C GLY A 600 -1.83 -24.50 23.85
N ASP A 601 -0.85 -24.50 22.94
CA ASP A 601 0.56 -24.77 23.25
C ASP A 601 1.32 -23.55 23.79
N TYR A 602 0.69 -22.38 23.94
CA TYR A 602 1.35 -21.19 24.44
C TYR A 602 1.15 -21.02 25.95
N VAL A 603 2.23 -20.62 26.62
CA VAL A 603 2.25 -20.35 28.06
C VAL A 603 3.05 -19.08 28.33
N THR A 604 2.44 -18.21 29.13
CA THR A 604 3.07 -16.99 29.62
C THR A 604 3.34 -17.14 31.11
N PHE A 605 4.56 -16.82 31.52
CA PHE A 605 4.99 -16.77 32.90
C PHE A 605 5.11 -15.32 33.35
N LYS A 606 4.74 -15.04 34.60
CA LYS A 606 5.17 -13.84 35.32
C LYS A 606 6.58 -14.10 35.86
N VAL A 607 7.48 -13.16 35.65
CA VAL A 607 8.86 -13.24 36.13
C VAL A 607 8.95 -12.54 37.48
N LEU A 608 9.31 -13.30 38.51
CA LEU A 608 9.52 -12.82 39.87
C LEU A 608 10.95 -12.29 40.02
N LYS A 609 11.09 -11.24 40.84
CA LYS A 609 12.37 -10.61 41.15
C LYS A 609 13.07 -11.29 42.31
#